data_AF-A0A0Q8E2F5-F1
#
_entry.id   AF-A0A0Q8E2F5-F1
#
_cell.length_a   1.000
_cell.length_b   1.000
_cell.length_c   1.000
_cell.angle_alpha   90.00
_cell.angle_beta   90.00
_cell.angle_gamma   90.00
#
_symmetry.space_group_name_H-M   'P 1'
#
loop_
_entity.id
_entity.type
_entity.pdbx_description
1 polymer ?
#
loop_
_entity_poly.entity_id
_entity_poly.type
_entity_poly.pdbx_seq_one_letter_code
_entity_poly.pdbx_strand_id
1 'polypeptide(L)' 'MTGEVLEPHVVYEDSRVVLTFRVGPHSDGGTCPSNKRVRYDVTLAEPLGDRALIDGQCMATGEAGSTSHCLPDAVRWKP' A
#
# COMPACT_ATOMS: atom_id res chain seq x y z
N MET A 1 -5.24 1.30 -19.98
CA MET A 1 -5.67 0.33 -18.95
C MET A 1 -4.61 0.37 -17.84
N THR A 2 -4.91 0.00 -16.59
CA THR A 2 -3.87 -0.09 -15.55
C THR A 2 -3.44 -1.54 -15.36
N GLY A 3 -2.27 -1.77 -14.76
CA GLY A 3 -1.85 -3.11 -14.36
C GLY A 3 -2.76 -3.74 -13.31
N GLU A 4 -2.57 -5.04 -13.08
CA GLU A 4 -3.28 -5.83 -12.07
C GLU A 4 -2.73 -5.55 -10.66
N VAL A 5 -3.62 -5.48 -9.67
CA VAL A 5 -3.21 -5.39 -8.26
C VAL A 5 -2.77 -6.78 -7.80
N LEU A 6 -1.50 -6.90 -7.42
CA LEU A 6 -0.93 -8.16 -6.91
C LEU A 6 -1.36 -8.38 -5.44
N GLU A 7 -1.23 -9.62 -4.98
CA GLU A 7 -1.37 -9.94 -3.55
C GLU A 7 -0.41 -9.06 -2.73
N PRO A 8 -0.90 -8.37 -1.69
CA PRO A 8 -0.07 -7.44 -0.95
C PRO A 8 0.92 -8.17 -0.07
N HIS A 9 2.12 -7.62 0.04
CA HIS A 9 3.13 -8.12 0.96
C HIS A 9 2.85 -7.59 2.37
N VAL A 10 2.84 -8.47 3.37
CA VAL A 10 2.57 -8.13 4.77
C VAL A 10 3.79 -8.43 5.62
N VAL A 11 4.27 -7.44 6.38
CA VAL A 11 5.32 -7.60 7.39
C VAL A 11 4.74 -7.28 8.75
N TYR A 12 4.86 -8.22 9.68
CA TYR A 12 4.43 -8.07 11.06
C TYR A 12 5.61 -7.65 11.91
N GLU A 13 5.44 -6.55 12.67
CA GLU A 13 6.40 -6.07 13.65
C GLU A 13 5.67 -5.86 15.00
N ASP A 14 6.43 -5.65 16.07
CA ASP A 14 5.88 -5.54 17.43
C ASP A 14 4.91 -4.35 17.57
N SER A 15 5.21 -3.22 16.92
CA SER A 15 4.43 -1.98 17.06
C SER A 15 3.60 -1.61 15.82
N ARG A 16 3.76 -2.34 14.72
CA ARG A 16 3.11 -2.02 13.44
C ARG A 16 2.97 -3.24 12.53
N VAL A 17 2.03 -3.16 11.61
CA VAL A 17 1.90 -4.07 10.47
C VAL A 17 2.09 -3.26 9.20
N VAL A 18 3.06 -3.63 8.37
CA VAL A 18 3.35 -2.96 7.10
C VAL A 18 2.69 -3.76 5.98
N LEU A 19 1.71 -3.14 5.32
CA LEU A 19 0.98 -3.69 4.19
C LEU A 19 1.41 -2.94 2.92
N THR A 20 1.99 -3.66 1.94
CA THR A 20 2.52 -3.06 0.72
C THR A 20 1.80 -3.61 -0.51
N PHE A 21 0.98 -2.77 -1.14
CA PHE A 21 0.40 -3.07 -2.45
C PHE A 21 1.40 -2.84 -3.57
N ARG A 22 1.33 -3.68 -4.60
CA ARG A 22 2.07 -3.54 -5.86
C ARG A 22 1.13 -3.79 -7.02
N VAL A 23 1.40 -3.11 -8.13
CA VAL A 23 0.67 -3.29 -9.38
C VAL A 23 1.61 -3.91 -10.39
N GLY A 24 1.18 -4.98 -11.05
CA GLY A 24 1.94 -5.63 -12.11
C GLY A 24 2.17 -4.69 -13.29
N PRO A 25 3.23 -4.90 -14.08
CA PRO A 25 3.49 -4.09 -15.27
C PRO A 25 2.35 -4.23 -16.28
N HIS A 26 2.05 -3.13 -16.98
CA HIS A 26 1.17 -3.13 -18.15
C HIS A 26 2.02 -2.77 -19.38
N SER A 27 1.90 -3.56 -20.45
CA SER A 27 2.76 -3.48 -21.64
C SER A 27 2.54 -2.24 -22.50
N ASP A 28 1.39 -1.59 -22.35
CA ASP A 28 0.97 -0.52 -23.24
C ASP A 28 1.33 0.83 -22.63
N GLY A 29 2.09 1.62 -23.39
CA GLY A 29 2.43 3.00 -23.02
C GLY A 29 1.19 3.90 -23.01
N GLY A 30 1.22 4.95 -22.21
CA GLY A 30 0.12 5.92 -22.13
C GLY A 30 0.47 7.13 -21.28
N THR A 31 -0.41 8.13 -21.28
CA THR A 31 -0.26 9.36 -20.48
C THR A 31 -0.65 9.19 -19.00
N CYS A 32 -1.21 8.03 -18.63
CA CYS A 32 -1.58 7.61 -17.28
C CYS A 32 -2.04 8.76 -16.35
N PRO A 33 -3.13 9.48 -16.68
CA PRO A 33 -3.56 10.64 -15.90
C PRO A 33 -4.03 10.26 -14.50
N SER A 34 -4.47 9.01 -14.31
CA SER A 34 -4.81 8.44 -13.01
C SER A 34 -4.88 6.92 -13.08
N ASN A 35 -4.81 6.27 -11.91
CA ASN A 35 -5.00 4.84 -11.77
C ASN A 35 -6.47 4.50 -11.46
N LYS A 36 -6.92 3.32 -11.91
CA LYS A 36 -8.21 2.75 -11.49
C LYS A 36 -8.15 2.48 -9.99
N ARG A 37 -9.16 2.96 -9.25
CA ARG A 37 -9.35 2.58 -7.84
C ARG A 37 -10.08 1.24 -7.77
N VAL A 38 -9.51 0.30 -7.01
CA VAL A 38 -10.03 -1.06 -6.82
C VAL A 38 -10.17 -1.32 -5.33
N ARG A 39 -11.29 -1.91 -4.90
CA ARG A 39 -11.45 -2.37 -3.52
C ARG A 39 -10.70 -3.69 -3.36
N TYR A 40 -9.93 -3.81 -2.29
CA TYR A 40 -9.20 -5.02 -1.95
C TYR A 40 -9.42 -5.32 -0.47
N ASP A 41 -9.84 -6.53 -0.14
CA ASP A 41 -10.02 -6.98 1.24
C ASP A 41 -8.82 -7.84 1.64
N VAL A 42 -8.14 -7.46 2.74
CA VAL A 42 -6.98 -8.19 3.26
C VAL A 42 -7.35 -8.82 4.59
N THR A 43 -7.16 -10.13 4.70
CA THR A 43 -7.25 -10.85 5.98
C THR A 43 -5.86 -10.99 6.56
N LEU A 44 -5.62 -10.42 7.75
CA LEU A 44 -4.33 -10.55 8.44
C LEU A 44 -4.22 -11.92 9.11
N ALA A 45 -3.01 -12.49 9.11
CA ALA A 45 -2.69 -13.74 9.80
C ALA A 45 -2.60 -13.55 11.32
N GLU A 46 -2.32 -12.32 11.77
CA GLU A 46 -2.30 -11.93 13.17
C GLU A 46 -3.28 -10.79 13.44
N PRO A 47 -3.92 -10.73 14.62
CA PRO A 47 -4.77 -9.61 15.00
C PRO A 47 -3.99 -8.30 15.00
N LEU A 48 -4.55 -7.22 14.46
CA LEU A 48 -3.86 -5.93 14.43
C LEU A 48 -3.52 -5.43 15.86
N GLY A 49 -4.46 -5.57 16.80
CA GLY A 49 -4.26 -5.18 18.20
C GLY A 49 -3.96 -3.69 18.33
N ASP A 50 -2.96 -3.35 19.15
CA ASP A 50 -2.51 -1.96 19.36
C ASP A 50 -1.47 -1.49 18.32
N ARG A 51 -1.27 -2.25 17.23
CA ARG A 51 -0.26 -1.96 16.20
C ARG A 51 -0.79 -0.96 15.16
N ALA A 52 0.04 -0.02 14.73
CA ALA A 52 -0.32 0.84 13.60
C ALA A 52 -0.39 0.04 12.28
N LEU A 53 -1.32 0.37 11.39
CA LEU A 53 -1.32 -0.12 10.01
C LEU A 53 -0.58 0.88 9.12
N ILE A 54 0.47 0.42 8.47
CA ILE A 54 1.35 1.24 7.62
C ILE A 54 1.22 0.79 6.17
N ASP A 55 1.08 1.75 5.26
CA ASP A 55 1.21 1.52 3.83
C ASP A 55 2.69 1.57 3.44
N GLY A 56 3.26 0.42 3.09
CA GLY A 56 4.69 0.32 2.80
C GLY A 56 5.11 1.12 1.55
N GLN A 57 4.20 1.41 0.62
CA GLN A 57 4.52 2.28 -0.52
C GLN A 57 4.70 3.74 -0.10
N CYS A 58 4.12 4.14 1.03
CA CYS A 58 4.18 5.49 1.56
C CYS A 58 5.33 5.72 2.53
N MET A 59 6.09 4.69 2.89
CA MET A 59 7.31 4.85 3.68
C MET A 59 8.38 5.59 2.87
N ALA A 60 9.38 6.18 3.54
CA ALA A 60 10.47 6.90 2.87
C ALA A 60 11.26 6.04 1.87
N THR A 61 11.25 4.71 2.05
CA THR A 61 11.88 3.73 1.14
C THR A 61 10.94 3.22 0.05
N GLY A 62 9.66 3.60 0.07
CA GLY A 62 8.65 3.22 -0.91
C GLY A 62 8.59 4.20 -2.09
N GLU A 63 8.21 3.71 -3.26
CA GLU A 63 8.19 4.50 -4.50
C GLU A 63 7.16 5.64 -4.45
N ALA A 64 6.10 5.50 -3.64
CA ALA A 64 5.04 6.48 -3.53
C ALA A 64 5.22 7.48 -2.37
N GLY A 65 6.25 7.34 -1.53
CA GLY A 65 6.40 8.08 -0.28
C GLY A 65 6.38 9.61 -0.41
N SER A 66 6.76 10.14 -1.57
CA SER A 66 6.74 11.59 -1.87
C SER A 66 5.44 12.09 -2.50
N THR A 67 4.49 11.20 -2.80
CA THR A 67 3.22 11.57 -3.44
C THR A 67 2.24 12.14 -2.44
N SER A 68 1.31 12.98 -2.92
CA SER A 68 0.27 13.58 -2.08
C SER A 68 -0.65 12.56 -1.39
N HIS A 69 -0.74 11.33 -1.90
CA HIS A 69 -1.51 10.24 -1.29
C HIS A 69 -0.86 9.63 -0.05
N CYS A 70 0.42 9.94 0.18
CA CYS A 70 1.23 9.48 1.31
C CYS A 70 1.52 10.59 2.32
N LEU A 71 0.90 11.76 2.16
CA LEU A 71 1.04 12.85 3.12
C LEU A 71 -0.06 12.77 4.21
N PRO A 72 0.26 13.12 5.47
CA PRO A 72 1.58 13.56 5.94
C PRO A 72 2.57 12.40 6.18
N ASP A 73 2.08 11.16 6.29
CA ASP A 73 2.91 9.99 6.55
C ASP A 73 2.30 8.68 5.99
N ALA A 74 2.98 7.57 6.24
CA ALA A 74 2.60 6.23 5.78
C ALA A 74 1.49 5.56 6.62
N VAL A 75 0.98 6.22 7.66
CA VAL A 75 0.02 5.63 8.59
C VAL A 75 -1.37 5.63 7.96
N ARG A 76 -1.99 4.44 7.90
CA ARG A 76 -3.37 4.27 7.43
C ARG A 76 -4.35 4.04 8.57
N TRP A 77 -3.85 3.56 9.69
CA TRP A 77 -4.63 3.37 10.90
C TRP A 77 -3.74 3.34 12.13
N LYS A 78 -4.26 3.85 13.25
CA LYS A 78 -3.73 3.69 14.61
C LYS A 78 -4.92 3.40 15.54
N PRO A 79 -4.72 2.66 16.63
CA PRO A 79 -5.71 2.48 17.69
C PRO A 79 -6.19 3.81 18.28
#